data_AF-A0A2A4W3C1-F1
#
_entry.id   AF-A0A2A4W3C1-F1
#
_cell.length_a   1.000
_cell.length_b   1.000
_cell.length_c   1.000
_cell.angle_alpha   90.00
_cell.angle_beta   90.00
_cell.angle_gamma   90.00
#
_symmetry.space_group_name_H-M   'P 1'
#
loop_
_entity.id
_entity.type
_entity.pdbx_description
1 polymer ?
#
loop_
_entity_poly.entity_id
_entity_poly.type
_entity_poly.pdbx_seq_one_letter_code
_entity_poly.pdbx_strand_id
1 'polypeptide(L)' 'MGIYFNYQSLLVETFREIYKEELIFEKNRAILLNINEKLPDKVLVHCFELAMNYHKIKYLPLLGV' A
#
# COMPACT_ATOMS: atom_id res chain seq x y z
N MET A 1 8.55 -10.10 -6.83
CA MET A 1 8.48 -8.78 -7.50
C MET A 1 8.03 -7.75 -6.48
N GLY A 2 8.33 -6.46 -6.64
CA GLY A 2 8.00 -5.42 -5.65
C GLY A 2 7.37 -4.19 -6.28
N ILE A 3 6.37 -3.61 -5.62
CA ILE A 3 5.78 -2.31 -5.97
C ILE A 3 6.40 -1.28 -5.02
N TYR A 4 7.10 -0.30 -5.59
CA TYR A 4 7.81 0.73 -4.83
C TYR A 4 7.00 2.02 -4.77
N PHE A 5 6.95 2.62 -3.59
CA PHE A 5 6.30 3.89 -3.33
C PHE A 5 7.33 4.94 -2.92
N ASN A 6 7.01 6.21 -3.14
CA ASN A 6 7.88 7.30 -2.70
C ASN A 6 7.93 7.34 -1.17
N TYR A 7 9.14 7.39 -0.61
CA TYR A 7 9.43 7.36 0.83
C TYR A 7 8.78 8.51 1.61
N GLN A 8 8.44 9.62 0.95
CA GLN A 8 7.77 10.76 1.58
C GLN A 8 6.25 10.58 1.78
N SER A 9 5.68 9.46 1.33
CA SER A 9 4.25 9.20 1.45
C SER A 9 3.91 8.36 2.68
N LEU A 10 2.78 8.65 3.32
CA LEU A 10 2.20 7.82 4.40
C LEU A 10 1.56 6.52 3.87
N LEU A 11 1.68 6.24 2.56
CA LEU A 11 1.00 5.12 1.89
C LEU A 11 1.43 3.77 2.47
N VAL A 12 2.74 3.47 2.47
CA VAL A 12 3.24 2.16 2.91
C VAL A 12 2.96 1.93 4.40
N GLU A 13 3.00 2.99 5.20
CA GLU A 13 2.67 2.92 6.63
C GLU A 13 1.18 2.62 6.84
N THR A 14 0.31 3.35 6.13
CA THR A 14 -1.15 3.12 6.16
C THR A 14 -1.50 1.70 5.68
N PHE A 15 -0.89 1.25 4.59
CA PHE A 15 -1.13 -0.10 4.07
C PHE A 15 -0.65 -1.17 5.04
N ARG A 16 0.44 -0.96 5.77
CA ARG A 16 0.88 -1.90 6.79
C ARG A 16 -0.14 -2.00 7.92
N GLU A 17 -0.68 -0.88 8.39
CA GLU A 17 -1.68 -0.92 9.46
C GLU A 17 -2.94 -1.71 9.04
N ILE A 18 -3.41 -1.51 7.81
CA ILE A 18 -4.66 -2.11 7.34
C ILE A 18 -4.46 -3.53 6.81
N TYR A 19 -3.32 -3.82 6.17
CA TYR A 19 -3.09 -5.04 5.39
C TYR A 19 -1.86 -5.85 5.84
N LYS A 20 -1.39 -5.70 7.10
CA LYS A 20 -0.24 -6.48 7.62
C LYS A 20 -0.38 -8.00 7.49
N GLU A 21 -1.61 -8.52 7.47
CA GLU A 21 -1.88 -9.97 7.36
C GLU A 21 -2.02 -10.44 5.92
N GLU A 22 -2.27 -9.53 4.98
CA GLU A 22 -2.55 -9.82 3.57
C GLU A 22 -1.39 -9.47 2.64
N LEU A 23 -0.53 -8.52 3.04
CA LEU A 23 0.58 -8.01 2.26
C LEU A 23 1.90 -8.11 3.02
N ILE A 24 2.96 -8.40 2.27
CA ILE A 24 4.33 -8.39 2.78
C ILE A 24 4.94 -7.04 2.41
N PHE A 25 5.64 -6.40 3.35
CA PHE A 25 6.24 -5.08 3.13
C PHE A 25 7.76 -5.14 3.29
N GLU A 26 8.48 -4.51 2.37
CA GLU A 26 9.91 -4.29 2.50
C GLU A 26 10.15 -2.90 3.13
N LYS A 27 10.36 -2.87 4.45
CA LYS A 27 10.46 -1.62 5.23
C LYS A 27 9.29 -0.69 4.88
N ASN A 28 9.49 0.63 4.92
CA ASN A 28 8.49 1.64 4.55
C ASN A 28 8.57 2.05 3.07
N ARG A 29 9.08 1.19 2.18
CA ARG A 29 9.30 1.58 0.77
C ARG A 29 8.54 0.77 -0.26
N ALA A 30 8.18 -0.49 0.02
CA ALA A 30 7.58 -1.35 -0.99
C ALA A 30 6.64 -2.41 -0.43
N ILE A 31 5.69 -2.81 -1.28
CA ILE A 31 4.89 -4.04 -1.14
C ILE A 31 5.60 -5.14 -1.91
N LEU A 32 5.85 -6.27 -1.27
CA LEU A 32 6.42 -7.47 -1.86
C LEU A 32 5.30 -8.40 -2.33
N LEU A 33 5.43 -8.84 -3.58
CA LEU A 33 4.51 -9.76 -4.22
C LEU A 33 5.25 -11.04 -4.61
N ASN A 34 4.71 -12.17 -4.18
CA ASN A 34 5.17 -13.48 -4.58
C ASN A 34 4.61 -13.81 -5.98
N ILE A 35 5.50 -14.10 -6.93
CA ILE A 35 5.12 -14.41 -8.32
C ILE A 35 4.54 -15.82 -8.48
N ASN A 36 4.77 -16.68 -7.49
CA ASN A 36 4.30 -18.06 -7.47
C ASN A 36 2.94 -18.21 -6.78
N GLU A 37 2.41 -17.12 -6.20
CA GLU A 37 1.13 -17.08 -5.53
C GLU A 37 0.15 -16.20 -6.30
N LYS A 38 -1.15 -16.39 -6.04
CA LYS A 38 -2.18 -15.55 -6.61
C LYS A 38 -2.03 -14.13 -6.07
N LEU A 39 -2.08 -13.14 -6.96
CA LEU A 39 -2.06 -11.73 -6.58
C LEU A 39 -3.31 -11.38 -5.74
N PRO A 40 -3.15 -10.60 -4.65
CA PRO A 40 -4.28 -10.09 -3.87
C PRO A 40 -4.91 -8.90 -4.60
N ASP A 41 -5.59 -9.17 -5.73
CA ASP A 41 -6.07 -8.15 -6.66
C ASP A 41 -6.92 -7.08 -5.99
N LYS A 42 -7.84 -7.47 -5.10
CA LYS A 42 -8.73 -6.53 -4.39
C LYS A 42 -7.96 -5.55 -3.51
N VAL A 43 -6.98 -6.04 -2.75
CA VAL A 43 -6.15 -5.22 -1.87
C VAL A 43 -5.28 -4.30 -2.69
N LEU A 44 -4.68 -4.81 -3.77
CA LEU A 44 -3.84 -4.01 -4.66
C LEU A 44 -4.62 -2.89 -5.35
N VAL A 45 -5.82 -3.18 -5.85
CA VAL A 45 -6.70 -2.16 -6.45
C VAL A 45 -6.97 -1.05 -5.43
N HIS A 46 -7.31 -1.39 -4.19
CA HIS A 46 -7.56 -0.39 -3.16
C HIS A 46 -6.29 0.42 -2.82
N CYS A 47 -5.12 -0.23 -2.71
CA CYS A 47 -3.84 0.48 -2.53
C CYS A 47 -3.57 1.47 -3.67
N PHE A 48 -3.89 1.11 -4.91
CA PHE A 48 -3.72 2.00 -6.06
C PHE A 48 -4.71 3.16 -6.04
N GLU A 49 -5.96 2.93 -5.64
CA GLU A 49 -6.97 4.00 -5.47
C GLU A 49 -6.52 5.03 -4.43
N LEU A 50 -5.99 4.57 -3.28
CA LEU A 50 -5.44 5.43 -2.24
C LEU A 50 -4.20 6.18 -2.74
N ALA A 51 -3.32 5.52 -3.48
CA ALA A 51 -2.14 6.15 -4.05
C ALA A 51 -2.49 7.24 -5.09
N MET A 52 -3.46 6.97 -5.96
CA MET A 52 -3.94 7.93 -6.97
C MET A 52 -4.64 9.14 -6.34
N ASN A 53 -5.35 8.92 -5.23
CA ASN A 53 -6.02 10.00 -4.49
C ASN A 53 -5.15 10.63 -3.40
N TYR A 54 -3.89 10.19 -3.24
CA TYR A 54 -3.01 10.58 -2.13
C TYR A 54 -2.94 12.10 -1.93
N HIS A 55 -2.80 12.88 -3.00
CA HIS A 55 -2.74 14.35 -2.90
C HIS A 55 -3.98 14.98 -2.25
N LYS A 56 -5.15 14.33 -2.39
CA LYS A 56 -6.43 14.77 -1.83
C LYS A 56 -6.72 14.21 -0.45
N ILE A 57 -6.10 13.09 -0.05
CA ILE A 57 -6.45 12.40 1.21
C ILE A 57 -5.29 12.35 2.22
N LYS A 58 -4.08 12.80 1.84
CA LYS A 58 -2.87 12.78 2.69
C LYS A 58 -2.99 13.49 4.04
N TYR A 59 -3.99 14.36 4.22
CA TYR A 59 -4.26 15.07 5.46
C TYR A 59 -5.24 14.33 6.39
N LEU A 60 -5.89 13.28 5.90
CA LEU A 60 -6.79 12.46 6.69
C LEU A 60 -5.99 11.42 7.49
N PRO A 61 -6.42 11.09 8.72
CA PRO A 61 -5.83 9.97 9.45
C PRO A 61 -5.99 8.69 8.62
N LEU A 62 -4.92 7.90 8.51
CA LEU A 62 -4.89 6.67 7.69
C LEU A 62 -5.42 6.85 6.25
N LEU A 63 -5.21 8.03 5.66
CA LEU A 63 -5.69 8.36 4.31
C LEU A 63 -7.22 8.29 4.15
N GLY A 64 -7.97 8.33 5.25
CA GLY A 64 -9.44 8.28 5.24
C GLY A 64 -10.02 6.87 5.14
N VAL A 65 -9.22 5.84 5.44
CA VAL A 65 -9.67 4.45 5.62
C VAL A 65 -10.25 4.24 7.01
#